data_AF-A0A938X4N9-F1
#
_entry.id   AF-A0A938X4N9-F1
#
_cell.length_a   1.000
_cell.length_b   1.000
_cell.length_c   1.000
_cell.angle_alpha   90.00
_cell.angle_beta   90.00
_cell.angle_gamma   90.00
#
_symmetry.space_group_name_H-M   'P 1'
#
loop_
_entity.id
_entity.type
_entity.pdbx_description
1 polymer ?
#
loop_
_entity_poly.entity_id
_entity_poly.type
_entity_poly.pdbx_seq_one_letter_code
_entity_poly.pdbx_strand_id
1 'polypeptide(L)'
;MIFEDKKKLLELYNAVSGKHYEDPELLEINTLENAIYMSMRNDLSFLIDARLSLYEHQSTYSPNLALRFLFYLSDILSGMTADANLYGTKKVQIPAPRFVVFYNGEEEQPDRQILKLSELYAVKEEVPKLEMEILMLNVNQGHNPELMEACHTLWEYAEYTGRVRRYAKDQPIAEAVERAITECIREGVLKEFLEKNRREAKNVSIYEYDQEKHIRQEREEAWEAGERKGEENKLKNQIQKKLAKGKSVSEIAEALEEEEDTIQRLVKELS
;
A
#
# COMPACT_ATOMS: atom_id res chain seq x y z
N MET A 1 -3.44 -17.16 5.82
CA MET A 1 -2.29 -16.34 5.35
C MET A 1 -0.95 -17.04 5.65
N ILE A 2 0.13 -16.76 4.91
CA ILE A 2 1.44 -17.44 5.06
C ILE A 2 2.05 -17.26 6.46
N PHE A 3 1.92 -16.06 7.03
CA PHE A 3 2.48 -15.70 8.34
C PHE A 3 1.50 -15.85 9.52
N GLU A 4 0.43 -16.64 9.35
CA GLU A 4 -0.38 -17.12 10.49
C GLU A 4 0.34 -18.22 11.29
N ASP A 5 1.34 -18.88 10.69
CA ASP A 5 2.19 -19.83 11.39
C ASP A 5 3.18 -19.08 12.29
N LYS A 6 3.10 -19.30 13.61
CA LYS A 6 3.95 -18.65 14.61
C LYS A 6 5.45 -18.80 14.31
N LYS A 7 5.91 -19.93 13.76
CA LYS A 7 7.33 -20.13 13.43
C LYS A 7 7.76 -19.21 12.29
N LYS A 8 6.93 -19.12 11.24
CA LYS A 8 7.18 -18.25 10.09
C LYS A 8 7.10 -16.77 10.48
N LEU A 9 6.17 -16.42 11.37
CA LEU A 9 6.06 -15.06 11.91
C LEU A 9 7.28 -14.69 12.78
N LEU A 10 7.80 -15.63 13.58
CA LEU A 10 9.01 -15.43 14.37
C LEU A 10 10.25 -15.22 13.50
N GLU A 11 10.38 -16.02 12.44
CA GLU A 11 11.43 -15.87 11.42
C GLU A 11 11.40 -14.46 10.83
N LEU A 12 10.23 -14.01 10.37
CA LEU A 12 10.04 -12.67 9.81
C LEU A 12 10.35 -11.57 10.84
N TYR A 13 9.87 -11.72 12.08
CA TYR A 13 10.16 -10.76 13.14
C TYR A 13 11.65 -10.66 13.44
N ASN A 14 12.35 -11.80 13.54
CA ASN A 14 13.78 -11.85 13.77
C ASN A 14 14.55 -11.16 12.64
N ALA A 15 14.19 -11.44 11.39
CA ALA A 15 14.81 -10.84 10.21
C ALA A 15 14.64 -9.32 10.16
N VAL A 16 13.43 -8.81 10.44
CA VAL A 16 13.15 -7.37 10.45
C VAL A 16 13.78 -6.65 11.64
N SER A 17 13.81 -7.29 12.81
CA SER A 17 14.25 -6.64 14.06
C SER A 17 15.73 -6.86 14.40
N GLY A 18 16.44 -7.74 13.67
CA GLY A 18 17.80 -8.17 13.99
C GLY A 18 17.86 -8.95 15.32
N LYS A 19 16.78 -9.62 15.70
CA LYS A 19 16.70 -10.46 16.91
C LYS A 19 16.81 -11.93 16.53
N HIS A 20 17.03 -12.76 17.53
CA HIS A 20 17.22 -14.21 17.37
C HIS A 20 16.42 -14.97 18.42
N TYR A 21 15.10 -14.77 18.43
CA TYR A 21 14.19 -15.57 19.26
C TYR A 21 14.03 -16.96 18.64
N GLU A 22 14.09 -18.01 19.47
CA GLU A 22 13.94 -19.41 19.01
C GLU A 22 12.57 -20.01 19.35
N ASP A 23 11.88 -19.45 20.35
CA ASP A 23 10.59 -19.96 20.83
C ASP A 23 9.41 -19.16 20.22
N PRO A 24 8.62 -19.77 19.30
CA PRO A 24 7.45 -19.13 18.71
C PRO A 24 6.32 -18.89 19.69
N GLU A 25 6.28 -19.58 20.84
CA GLU A 25 5.24 -19.38 21.85
C GLU A 25 5.37 -18.03 22.58
N LEU A 26 6.49 -17.32 22.39
CA LEU A 26 6.64 -15.93 22.81
C LEU A 26 5.76 -14.96 22.02
N LEU A 27 5.21 -15.39 20.88
CA LEU A 27 4.29 -14.58 20.07
C LEU A 27 2.86 -14.72 20.59
N GLU A 28 2.34 -13.60 21.08
CA GLU A 28 0.90 -13.41 21.31
C GLU A 28 0.32 -12.68 20.10
N ILE A 29 -0.27 -13.43 19.18
CA ILE A 29 -0.90 -12.88 17.97
C ILE A 29 -2.27 -12.31 18.36
N ASN A 30 -2.44 -11.01 18.13
CA ASN A 30 -3.73 -10.34 18.28
C ASN A 30 -4.23 -10.00 16.86
N THR A 31 -5.14 -10.80 16.31
CA THR A 31 -5.83 -10.39 15.08
C THR A 31 -6.79 -9.26 15.42
N LEU A 32 -6.66 -8.11 14.76
CA LEU A 32 -7.58 -7.00 14.90
C LEU A 32 -8.97 -7.41 14.36
N GLU A 33 -9.85 -7.88 15.23
CA GLU A 33 -11.25 -8.16 14.90
C GLU A 33 -12.12 -6.92 15.15
N ASN A 34 -11.88 -5.80 14.44
CA ASN A 34 -12.72 -4.61 14.54
C ASN A 34 -13.68 -4.48 13.33
N ALA A 35 -14.98 -4.56 13.61
CA ALA A 35 -16.07 -4.61 12.63
C ALA A 35 -16.24 -3.37 11.72
N ILE A 36 -15.45 -2.30 11.91
CA ILE A 36 -15.50 -1.08 11.09
C ILE A 36 -14.64 -1.22 9.81
N TYR A 37 -13.69 -2.17 9.79
CA TYR A 37 -12.78 -2.39 8.66
C TYR A 37 -12.90 -3.81 8.11
N MET A 38 -14.10 -4.17 7.64
CA MET A 38 -14.37 -5.48 7.01
C MET A 38 -13.58 -5.74 5.69
N SER A 39 -12.77 -4.79 5.21
CA SER A 39 -11.94 -4.91 4.00
C SER A 39 -10.47 -5.28 4.23
N MET A 40 -9.98 -5.33 5.48
CA MET A 40 -8.55 -5.48 5.78
C MET A 40 -8.22 -6.86 6.34
N ARG A 41 -8.07 -7.82 5.43
CA ARG A 41 -7.61 -9.18 5.76
C ARG A 41 -6.08 -9.30 5.87
N ASN A 42 -5.28 -8.26 5.63
CA ASN A 42 -3.83 -8.39 5.38
C ASN A 42 -2.92 -7.82 6.49
N ASP A 43 -3.48 -7.46 7.65
CA ASP A 43 -2.74 -6.81 8.73
C ASP A 43 -2.50 -7.79 9.89
N LEU A 44 -1.22 -8.01 10.22
CA LEU A 44 -0.82 -8.83 11.36
C LEU A 44 -0.39 -7.92 12.51
N SER A 45 -1.06 -8.05 13.65
CA SER A 45 -0.64 -7.42 14.90
C SER A 45 -0.26 -8.49 15.93
N PHE A 46 0.87 -8.32 16.60
CA PHE A 46 1.35 -9.31 17.58
C PHE A 46 2.27 -8.67 18.62
N LEU A 47 2.30 -9.28 19.80
CA LEU A 47 3.20 -8.92 20.90
C LEU A 47 4.36 -9.91 20.99
N ILE A 48 5.56 -9.38 21.22
CA ILE A 48 6.76 -10.15 21.59
C ILE A 48 7.71 -9.28 22.43
N ASP A 49 8.14 -9.79 23.58
CA ASP A 49 9.02 -9.06 24.51
C ASP A 49 8.50 -7.65 24.84
N ALA A 50 7.21 -7.54 25.17
CA ALA A 50 6.50 -6.29 25.45
C ALA A 50 6.56 -5.23 24.33
N ARG A 51 6.86 -5.64 23.08
CA ARG A 51 6.78 -4.80 21.89
C ARG A 51 5.59 -5.20 21.05
N LEU A 52 4.81 -4.21 20.64
CA LEU A 52 3.65 -4.36 19.76
C LEU A 52 4.10 -4.14 18.33
N SER A 53 4.10 -5.19 17.51
CA SER A 53 4.46 -5.11 16.10
C SER A 53 3.19 -5.10 15.25
N LEU A 54 3.06 -4.14 14.35
CA LEU A 54 2.00 -4.08 13.34
C LEU A 54 2.67 -4.19 11.97
N TYR A 55 2.38 -5.27 11.27
CA TYR A 55 2.89 -5.58 9.95
C TYR A 55 1.74 -5.51 8.95
N GLU A 56 1.92 -4.73 7.90
CA GLU A 56 0.94 -4.60 6.83
C GLU A 56 1.58 -4.87 5.47
N HIS A 57 0.85 -5.57 4.62
CA HIS A 57 1.24 -5.82 3.24
C HIS A 57 0.58 -4.80 2.31
N GLN A 58 1.34 -4.21 1.37
CA GLN A 58 0.82 -3.22 0.41
C GLN A 58 1.32 -3.48 -1.01
N SER A 59 0.38 -3.64 -1.95
CA SER A 59 0.65 -3.72 -3.39
C SER A 59 0.49 -2.38 -4.11
N THR A 60 0.01 -1.34 -3.44
CA THR A 60 -0.11 0.01 -4.01
C THR A 60 0.42 1.03 -3.02
N TYR A 61 1.25 1.96 -3.48
CA TYR A 61 1.79 2.98 -2.60
C TYR A 61 0.67 3.93 -2.13
N SER A 62 0.74 4.29 -0.85
CA SER A 62 -0.15 5.27 -0.24
C SER A 62 0.66 6.17 0.69
N PRO A 63 0.58 7.51 0.53
CA PRO A 63 1.22 8.42 1.47
C PRO A 63 0.50 8.43 2.84
N ASN A 64 -0.74 7.91 2.91
CA ASN A 64 -1.58 7.99 4.10
C ASN A 64 -1.31 6.86 5.12
N LEU A 65 -0.29 6.02 4.89
CA LEU A 65 0.04 4.88 5.74
C LEU A 65 0.26 5.28 7.20
N ALA A 66 1.00 6.37 7.44
CA ALA A 66 1.27 6.88 8.79
C ALA A 66 -0.01 7.19 9.57
N LEU A 67 -1.01 7.79 8.90
CA LEU A 67 -2.29 8.09 9.52
C LEU A 67 -3.13 6.82 9.76
N ARG A 68 -3.10 5.86 8.83
CA ARG A 68 -3.82 4.59 8.97
C ARG A 68 -3.31 3.79 10.16
N PHE A 69 -1.99 3.65 10.31
CA PHE A 69 -1.38 2.99 11.46
C PHE A 69 -1.65 3.69 12.79
N LEU A 70 -1.80 5.02 12.80
CA LEU A 70 -2.24 5.74 14.00
C LEU A 70 -3.63 5.27 14.46
N PHE A 71 -4.56 5.05 13.52
CA PHE A 71 -5.88 4.51 13.86
C PHE A 71 -5.77 3.06 14.37
N TYR A 72 -4.97 2.22 13.73
CA TYR A 72 -4.75 0.84 14.20
C TYR A 72 -4.18 0.82 15.62
N LEU A 73 -3.14 1.62 15.87
CA LEU A 73 -2.54 1.72 17.20
C LEU A 73 -3.57 2.17 18.24
N SER A 74 -4.38 3.17 17.89
CA SER A 74 -5.41 3.71 18.80
C SER A 74 -6.43 2.63 19.19
N ASP A 75 -6.90 1.85 18.22
CA ASP A 75 -7.84 0.75 18.44
C ASP A 75 -7.21 -0.37 19.30
N ILE A 76 -5.98 -0.79 18.99
CA ILE A 76 -5.27 -1.83 19.76
C ILE A 76 -5.08 -1.37 21.21
N LEU A 77 -4.56 -0.15 21.41
CA LEU A 77 -4.33 0.38 22.76
C LEU A 77 -5.63 0.56 23.54
N SER A 78 -6.72 0.97 22.86
CA SER A 78 -8.04 1.05 23.47
C SER A 78 -8.52 -0.32 23.96
N GLY A 79 -8.36 -1.37 23.14
CA GLY A 79 -8.69 -2.74 23.54
C GLY A 79 -7.82 -3.24 24.70
N MET A 80 -6.50 -3.03 24.63
CA MET A 80 -5.55 -3.45 25.67
C MET A 80 -5.77 -2.75 27.02
N THR A 81 -6.35 -1.54 27.01
CA THR A 81 -6.55 -0.73 28.21
C THR A 81 -8.02 -0.67 28.65
N ALA A 82 -8.89 -1.52 28.10
CA ALA A 82 -10.33 -1.52 28.37
C ALA A 82 -10.67 -1.62 29.88
N ASP A 83 -9.94 -2.45 30.62
CA ASP A 83 -10.12 -2.63 32.07
C ASP A 83 -9.15 -1.77 32.92
N ALA A 84 -8.33 -0.93 32.27
CA ALA A 84 -7.34 -0.12 32.96
C ALA A 84 -7.97 1.16 33.53
N ASN A 85 -7.55 1.56 34.74
CA ASN A 85 -7.98 2.83 35.32
C ASN A 85 -7.17 4.01 34.77
N LEU A 86 -7.51 4.46 33.56
CA LEU A 86 -6.85 5.58 32.87
C LEU A 86 -7.01 6.93 33.59
N TYR A 87 -8.02 7.09 34.44
CA TYR A 87 -8.26 8.30 35.24
C TYR A 87 -7.64 8.21 36.65
N GLY A 88 -6.99 7.09 36.95
CA GLY A 88 -6.34 6.86 38.23
C GLY A 88 -4.99 7.58 38.35
N THR A 89 -4.38 7.49 39.53
CA THR A 89 -3.04 8.06 39.79
C THR A 89 -1.89 7.14 39.42
N LYS A 90 -2.18 5.86 39.13
CA LYS A 90 -1.18 4.86 38.72
C LYS A 90 -1.00 4.92 37.20
N LYS A 91 0.27 4.85 36.76
CA LYS A 91 0.61 4.76 35.34
C LYS A 91 0.13 3.42 34.78
N VAL A 92 -0.53 3.48 33.62
CA VAL A 92 -0.79 2.30 32.79
C VAL A 92 0.39 2.13 31.84
N GLN A 93 1.04 0.97 31.90
CA GLN A 93 2.15 0.64 31.00
C GLN A 93 1.58 0.10 29.69
N ILE A 94 2.07 0.61 28.57
CA ILE A 94 1.69 0.15 27.23
C ILE A 94 2.94 -0.38 26.51
N PRO A 95 2.78 -1.36 25.60
CA PRO A 95 3.89 -1.90 24.85
C PRO A 95 4.49 -0.86 23.89
N ALA A 96 5.80 -0.95 23.65
CA ALA A 96 6.46 -0.09 22.68
C ALA A 96 6.09 -0.54 21.25
N PRO A 97 5.54 0.34 20.40
CA PRO A 97 5.07 -0.08 19.09
C PRO A 97 6.19 -0.13 18.04
N ARG A 98 6.00 -0.97 17.02
CA ARG A 98 6.80 -1.06 15.79
C ARG A 98 5.86 -1.19 14.60
N PHE A 99 6.10 -0.37 13.58
CA PHE A 99 5.26 -0.30 12.39
C PHE A 99 6.09 -0.66 11.17
N VAL A 100 5.69 -1.70 10.45
CA VAL A 100 6.40 -2.19 9.28
C VAL A 100 5.42 -2.42 8.15
N VAL A 101 5.74 -1.92 6.97
CA VAL A 101 4.99 -2.16 5.73
C VAL A 101 5.87 -2.94 4.78
N PHE A 102 5.37 -4.06 4.28
CA PHE A 102 6.00 -4.82 3.19
C PHE A 102 5.36 -4.38 1.88
N TYR A 103 6.13 -3.60 1.11
CA TYR A 103 5.70 -3.11 -0.19
C TYR A 103 6.07 -4.13 -1.27
N ASN A 104 5.08 -4.57 -2.02
CA ASN A 104 5.30 -5.43 -3.17
C ASN A 104 4.65 -4.88 -4.44
N GLY A 105 4.33 -3.60 -4.54
CA GLY A 105 3.66 -3.06 -5.74
C GLY A 105 4.54 -2.94 -6.98
N GLU A 106 3.93 -2.53 -8.10
CA GLU A 106 4.63 -2.29 -9.38
C GLU A 106 5.37 -0.94 -9.47
N GLU A 107 4.97 0.06 -8.68
CA GLU A 107 5.65 1.36 -8.68
C GLU A 107 7.06 1.21 -8.08
N GLU A 108 8.08 1.78 -8.72
CA GLU A 108 9.45 1.69 -8.22
C GLU A 108 9.57 2.37 -6.85
N GLN A 109 10.07 1.63 -5.86
CA GLN A 109 10.28 2.11 -4.49
C GLN A 109 11.67 1.67 -4.00
N PRO A 110 12.37 2.49 -3.20
CA PRO A 110 13.63 2.09 -2.61
C PRO A 110 13.47 0.86 -1.71
N ASP A 111 14.55 0.09 -1.52
CA ASP A 111 14.61 -1.05 -0.60
C ASP A 111 14.03 -0.70 0.76
N ARG A 112 14.37 0.49 1.28
CA ARG A 112 13.94 0.94 2.59
C ARG A 112 13.61 2.42 2.58
N GLN A 113 12.49 2.77 3.21
CA GLN A 113 12.13 4.17 3.49
C GLN A 113 11.37 4.30 4.81
N ILE A 114 11.40 5.50 5.39
CA ILE A 114 10.63 5.85 6.58
C ILE A 114 9.52 6.80 6.17
N LEU A 115 8.27 6.45 6.46
CA LEU A 115 7.11 7.33 6.30
C LEU A 115 6.81 7.97 7.64
N LYS A 116 6.63 9.29 7.66
CA LYS A 116 6.38 10.03 8.91
C LYS A 116 4.98 10.61 8.95
N LEU A 117 4.34 10.59 10.11
CA LEU A 117 3.03 11.21 10.28
C LEU A 117 3.09 12.73 10.05
N SER A 118 4.18 13.37 10.46
CA SER A 118 4.37 14.81 10.26
C SER A 118 4.46 15.24 8.79
N GLU A 119 4.75 14.31 7.86
CA GLU A 119 4.70 14.59 6.42
C GLU A 119 3.28 14.93 5.96
N LEU A 120 2.26 14.45 6.68
CA LEU A 120 0.85 14.71 6.39
C LEU A 120 0.33 16.03 7.00
N TYR A 121 1.09 16.68 7.88
CA TYR A 121 0.64 17.92 8.52
C TYR A 121 0.59 19.09 7.55
N ALA A 122 -0.53 19.82 7.56
CA ALA A 122 -0.71 21.03 6.75
C ALA A 122 0.25 22.16 7.16
N VAL A 123 0.55 22.27 8.45
CA VAL A 123 1.54 23.19 9.00
C VAL A 123 2.77 22.38 9.41
N LYS A 124 3.94 22.76 8.88
CA LYS A 124 5.20 22.12 9.24
C LYS A 124 5.78 22.80 10.48
N GLU A 125 6.07 21.99 11.49
CA GLU A 125 6.77 22.40 12.71
C GLU A 125 8.17 21.78 12.72
N GLU A 126 9.15 22.48 13.30
CA GLU A 126 10.50 21.94 13.47
C GLU A 126 10.52 20.68 14.36
N VAL A 127 9.64 20.63 15.37
CA VAL A 127 9.53 19.52 16.31
C VAL A 127 8.06 19.12 16.48
N PRO A 128 7.58 18.14 15.68
CA PRO A 128 6.23 17.61 15.79
C PRO A 128 5.92 17.11 17.21
N LYS A 129 4.72 17.41 17.71
CA LYS A 129 4.28 16.96 19.06
C LYS A 129 3.70 15.55 19.07
N LEU A 130 3.26 15.08 17.91
CA LEU A 130 2.89 13.72 17.65
C LEU A 130 3.70 13.28 16.44
N GLU A 131 4.45 12.20 16.57
CA GLU A 131 5.22 11.62 15.47
C GLU A 131 5.09 10.11 15.52
N MET A 132 4.89 9.53 14.34
CA MET A 132 4.89 8.09 14.11
C MET A 132 5.74 7.83 12.88
N GLU A 133 6.69 6.91 13.01
CA GLU A 133 7.55 6.50 11.91
C GLU A 133 7.22 5.06 11.51
N ILE A 134 6.92 4.87 10.22
CA ILE A 134 6.70 3.55 9.64
C ILE A 134 7.90 3.16 8.80
N LEU A 135 8.43 1.97 9.05
CA LEU A 135 9.44 1.36 8.19
C LEU A 135 8.75 0.67 7.01
N MET A 136 8.92 1.18 5.80
CA MET A 136 8.49 0.48 4.59
C MET A 136 9.68 -0.24 3.94
N LEU A 137 9.50 -1.52 3.64
CA LEU A 137 10.48 -2.42 3.04
C LEU A 137 9.95 -2.91 1.69
N ASN A 138 10.69 -2.67 0.62
CA ASN A 138 10.37 -3.23 -0.70
C ASN A 138 10.73 -4.73 -0.74
N VAL A 139 9.73 -5.59 -0.80
CA VAL A 139 9.88 -7.05 -0.81
C VAL A 139 9.76 -7.65 -2.20
N ASN A 140 9.76 -6.83 -3.25
CA ASN A 140 9.79 -7.34 -4.62
C ASN A 140 11.09 -8.11 -4.91
N GLN A 141 11.02 -9.02 -5.89
CA GLN A 141 12.18 -9.80 -6.32
C GLN A 141 13.36 -8.89 -6.71
N GLY A 142 14.51 -9.09 -6.07
CA GLY A 142 15.73 -8.30 -6.29
C GLY A 142 15.99 -7.19 -5.25
N HIS A 143 15.05 -6.95 -4.33
CA HIS A 143 15.17 -5.95 -3.26
C HIS A 143 15.45 -6.58 -1.88
N ASN A 144 16.07 -5.80 -0.99
CA ASN A 144 16.42 -6.19 0.39
C ASN A 144 17.07 -7.60 0.50
N PRO A 145 18.21 -7.85 -0.17
CA PRO A 145 18.82 -9.18 -0.21
C PRO A 145 19.14 -9.76 1.17
N GLU A 146 19.59 -8.93 2.12
CA GLU A 146 19.86 -9.35 3.51
C GLU A 146 18.59 -9.81 4.24
N LEU A 147 17.47 -9.11 4.03
CA LEU A 147 16.17 -9.51 4.61
C LEU A 147 15.68 -10.82 4.00
N MET A 148 15.84 -10.98 2.69
CA MET A 148 15.45 -12.19 1.96
C MET A 148 16.31 -13.40 2.34
N GLU A 149 17.59 -13.18 2.64
CA GLU A 149 18.49 -14.21 3.18
C GLU A 149 18.11 -14.57 4.63
N ALA A 150 17.74 -13.58 5.44
CA ALA A 150 17.37 -13.78 6.84
C ALA A 150 15.96 -14.37 7.05
N CYS A 151 15.03 -14.19 6.09
CA CYS A 151 13.69 -14.76 6.13
C CYS A 151 13.39 -15.48 4.81
N HIS A 152 13.61 -16.79 4.82
CA HIS A 152 13.43 -17.61 3.63
C HIS A 152 11.97 -17.63 3.19
N THR A 153 11.03 -17.72 4.14
CA THR A 153 9.59 -17.67 3.86
C THR A 153 9.19 -16.40 3.09
N LEU A 154 9.75 -15.23 3.45
CA LEU A 154 9.45 -13.97 2.77
C LEU A 154 10.03 -13.95 1.35
N TRP A 155 11.24 -14.50 1.18
CA TRP A 155 11.85 -14.67 -0.14
C TRP A 155 11.00 -15.59 -1.04
N GLU A 156 10.53 -16.73 -0.53
CA GLU A 156 9.68 -17.64 -1.30
C GLU A 156 8.36 -16.96 -1.73
N TYR A 157 7.81 -16.11 -0.87
CA TYR A 157 6.63 -15.29 -1.20
C TYR A 157 6.92 -14.25 -2.29
N ALA A 158 8.06 -13.55 -2.21
CA ALA A 158 8.51 -12.61 -3.24
C ALA A 158 8.70 -13.30 -4.60
N GLU A 159 9.25 -14.51 -4.60
CA GLU A 159 9.42 -15.33 -5.80
C GLU A 159 8.06 -15.75 -6.40
N TYR A 160 7.12 -16.21 -5.55
CA TYR A 160 5.77 -16.58 -5.99
C TYR A 160 5.02 -15.41 -6.62
N THR A 161 4.94 -14.27 -5.92
CA THR A 161 4.25 -13.07 -6.41
C THR A 161 4.89 -12.51 -7.68
N GLY A 162 6.23 -12.51 -7.73
CA GLY A 162 7.00 -12.14 -8.92
C GLY A 162 6.66 -12.99 -10.16
N ARG A 163 6.49 -14.31 -9.99
CA ARG A 163 6.06 -15.21 -11.08
C ARG A 163 4.63 -14.95 -11.53
N VAL A 164 3.70 -14.77 -10.58
CA VAL A 164 2.30 -14.44 -10.91
C VAL A 164 2.25 -13.18 -11.79
N ARG A 165 2.94 -12.11 -11.38
CA ARG A 165 3.01 -10.87 -12.15
C ARG A 165 3.64 -11.07 -13.52
N ARG A 166 4.78 -11.77 -13.57
CA ARG A 166 5.47 -12.05 -14.83
C ARG A 166 4.56 -12.75 -15.83
N TYR A 167 3.82 -13.76 -15.39
CA TYR A 167 2.91 -14.51 -16.27
C TYR A 167 1.63 -13.74 -16.61
N ALA A 168 1.13 -12.92 -15.69
CA ALA A 168 -0.07 -12.11 -15.92
C ALA A 168 0.12 -10.99 -16.96
N LYS A 169 1.36 -10.69 -17.37
CA LYS A 169 1.65 -9.80 -18.50
C LYS A 169 1.21 -10.38 -19.84
N ASP A 170 1.33 -11.70 -20.00
CA ASP A 170 1.12 -12.40 -21.28
C ASP A 170 -0.07 -13.39 -21.25
N GLN A 171 -0.66 -13.63 -20.07
CA GLN A 171 -1.68 -14.66 -19.86
C GLN A 171 -2.83 -14.15 -18.97
N PRO A 172 -4.04 -14.71 -19.09
CA PRO A 172 -5.11 -14.45 -18.13
C PRO A 172 -4.67 -14.73 -16.69
N ILE A 173 -5.05 -13.87 -15.75
CA ILE A 173 -4.60 -13.96 -14.34
C ILE A 173 -4.84 -15.34 -13.72
N ALA A 174 -5.98 -15.96 -14.01
CA ALA A 174 -6.30 -17.29 -13.49
C ALA A 174 -5.33 -18.39 -13.98
N GLU A 175 -4.82 -18.27 -15.22
CA GLU A 175 -3.82 -19.18 -15.79
C GLU A 175 -2.42 -18.86 -15.25
N ALA A 176 -2.07 -17.58 -15.17
CA ALA A 176 -0.82 -17.10 -14.59
C ALA A 176 -0.63 -17.60 -13.15
N VAL A 177 -1.68 -17.48 -12.33
CA VAL A 177 -1.68 -17.97 -10.94
C VAL A 177 -1.57 -19.49 -10.88
N GLU A 178 -2.33 -20.23 -11.69
CA GLU A 178 -2.27 -21.70 -11.71
C GLU A 178 -0.87 -22.21 -12.10
N ARG A 179 -0.26 -21.57 -13.11
CA ARG A 179 1.09 -21.87 -13.57
C ARG A 179 2.11 -21.57 -12.47
N ALA A 180 2.07 -20.37 -11.87
CA ALA A 180 2.97 -19.98 -10.80
C ALA A 180 2.89 -20.96 -9.62
N ILE A 181 1.68 -21.31 -9.16
CA ILE A 181 1.47 -22.30 -8.10
C ILE A 181 2.11 -23.65 -8.46
N THR A 182 1.88 -24.13 -9.68
CA THR A 182 2.38 -25.45 -10.12
C THR A 182 3.90 -25.50 -10.16
N GLU A 183 4.53 -24.46 -10.71
CA GLU A 183 5.99 -24.38 -10.77
C GLU A 183 6.61 -24.17 -9.39
N CYS A 184 6.01 -23.35 -8.53
CA CYS A 184 6.48 -23.12 -7.17
C CYS A 184 6.46 -24.43 -6.35
N ILE A 185 5.36 -25.19 -6.38
CA ILE A 185 5.27 -26.51 -5.72
C ILE A 185 6.35 -27.47 -6.26
N ARG A 186 6.55 -27.50 -7.58
CA ARG A 186 7.54 -28.38 -8.22
C ARG A 186 8.97 -28.03 -7.80
N GLU A 187 9.26 -26.74 -7.64
CA GLU A 187 10.60 -26.22 -7.35
C GLU A 187 10.86 -26.02 -5.84
N GLY A 188 9.86 -26.31 -5.00
CA GLY A 188 9.97 -26.24 -3.54
C GLY A 188 9.56 -24.89 -2.94
N VAL A 189 9.31 -23.87 -3.76
CA VAL A 189 8.94 -22.51 -3.31
C VAL A 189 7.53 -22.49 -2.71
N LEU A 190 7.41 -22.10 -1.43
CA LEU A 190 6.15 -22.10 -0.66
C LEU A 190 5.40 -23.43 -0.72
N LYS A 191 6.11 -24.55 -0.97
CA LYS A 191 5.50 -25.82 -1.38
C LYS A 191 4.42 -26.28 -0.42
N GLU A 192 4.74 -26.41 0.86
CA GLU A 192 3.81 -26.91 1.88
C GLU A 192 2.55 -26.03 1.98
N PHE A 193 2.72 -24.71 1.89
CA PHE A 193 1.60 -23.77 1.96
C PHE A 193 0.71 -23.88 0.72
N LEU A 194 1.31 -23.92 -0.48
CA LEU A 194 0.58 -23.99 -1.75
C LEU A 194 -0.07 -25.35 -1.98
N GLU A 195 0.52 -26.45 -1.51
CA GLU A 195 -0.09 -27.78 -1.54
C GLU A 195 -1.33 -27.84 -0.63
N LYS A 196 -1.23 -27.31 0.58
CA LYS A 196 -2.34 -27.31 1.56
C LYS A 196 -3.45 -26.33 1.19
N ASN A 197 -3.11 -25.15 0.69
CA ASN A 197 -4.05 -24.02 0.52
C ASN A 197 -4.27 -23.64 -0.94
N ARG A 198 -4.00 -24.53 -1.91
CA ARG A 198 -4.00 -24.24 -3.35
C ARG A 198 -5.18 -23.39 -3.83
N ARG A 199 -6.40 -23.82 -3.48
CA ARG A 199 -7.65 -23.15 -3.90
C ARG A 199 -7.77 -21.75 -3.33
N GLU A 200 -7.43 -21.58 -2.05
CA GLU A 200 -7.48 -20.29 -1.38
C GLU A 200 -6.41 -19.35 -1.92
N ALA A 201 -5.16 -19.83 -2.02
CA ALA A 201 -4.05 -19.08 -2.60
C ALA A 201 -4.38 -18.59 -4.02
N LYS A 202 -5.01 -19.45 -4.84
CA LYS A 202 -5.47 -19.07 -6.18
C LYS A 202 -6.51 -17.95 -6.14
N ASN A 203 -7.57 -18.13 -5.35
CA ASN A 203 -8.67 -17.16 -5.29
C ASN A 203 -8.20 -15.80 -4.76
N VAL A 204 -7.40 -15.79 -3.70
CA VAL A 204 -6.86 -14.56 -3.10
C VAL A 204 -5.94 -13.85 -4.08
N SER A 205 -5.02 -14.57 -4.74
CA SER A 205 -4.08 -13.95 -5.68
C SER A 205 -4.78 -13.34 -6.90
N ILE A 206 -5.82 -14.00 -7.43
CA ILE A 206 -6.63 -13.44 -8.53
C ILE A 206 -7.34 -12.17 -8.06
N TYR A 207 -7.98 -12.22 -6.89
CA TYR A 207 -8.71 -11.08 -6.35
C TYR A 207 -7.81 -9.87 -6.08
N GLU A 208 -6.67 -10.08 -5.42
CA GLU A 208 -5.71 -9.01 -5.11
C GLU A 208 -5.17 -8.37 -6.39
N TYR A 209 -4.84 -9.17 -7.40
CA TYR A 209 -4.36 -8.67 -8.68
C TYR A 209 -5.43 -7.89 -9.44
N ASP A 210 -6.67 -8.39 -9.50
CA ASP A 210 -7.77 -7.68 -10.17
C ASP A 210 -8.11 -6.35 -9.47
N GLN A 211 -8.09 -6.33 -8.13
CA GLN A 211 -8.22 -5.10 -7.33
C GLN A 211 -7.12 -4.09 -7.64
N GLU A 212 -5.85 -4.52 -7.59
CA GLU A 212 -4.69 -3.66 -7.90
C GLU A 212 -4.78 -3.09 -9.32
N LYS A 213 -5.14 -3.94 -10.30
CA LYS A 213 -5.34 -3.53 -11.69
C LYS A 213 -6.46 -2.51 -11.84
N HIS A 214 -7.60 -2.71 -11.18
CA HIS A 214 -8.73 -1.79 -11.25
C HIS A 214 -8.36 -0.41 -10.69
N ILE A 215 -7.75 -0.36 -9.51
CA ILE A 215 -7.30 0.89 -8.89
C ILE A 215 -6.32 1.63 -9.80
N ARG A 216 -5.39 0.91 -10.44
CA ARG A 216 -4.46 1.51 -11.40
C ARG A 216 -5.18 2.10 -12.61
N GLN A 217 -6.12 1.38 -13.22
CA GLN A 217 -6.89 1.86 -14.37
C GLN A 217 -7.70 3.11 -14.00
N GLU A 218 -8.35 3.14 -12.83
CA GLU A 218 -9.06 4.34 -12.37
C GLU A 218 -8.13 5.54 -12.17
N ARG A 219 -6.91 5.32 -11.66
CA ARG A 219 -5.90 6.37 -11.51
C ARG A 219 -5.44 6.93 -12.86
N GLU A 220 -5.18 6.05 -13.83
CA GLU A 220 -4.78 6.44 -15.19
C GLU A 220 -5.90 7.22 -15.88
N GLU A 221 -7.14 6.74 -15.84
CA GLU A 221 -8.31 7.45 -16.41
C GLU A 221 -8.54 8.82 -15.74
N ALA A 222 -8.40 8.90 -14.41
CA ALA A 222 -8.52 10.14 -13.67
C ALA A 222 -7.40 11.13 -14.04
N TRP A 223 -6.18 10.64 -14.25
CA TRP A 223 -5.04 11.44 -14.69
C TRP A 223 -5.29 12.02 -16.10
N GLU A 224 -5.64 11.17 -17.07
CA GLU A 224 -5.94 11.61 -18.45
C GLU A 224 -7.12 12.57 -18.53
N ALA A 225 -8.17 12.35 -17.72
CA ALA A 225 -9.30 13.28 -17.62
C ALA A 225 -8.85 14.62 -17.00
N GLY A 226 -7.96 14.58 -16.00
CA GLY A 226 -7.35 15.75 -15.38
C GLY A 226 -6.52 16.57 -16.35
N GLU A 227 -5.66 15.92 -17.15
CA GLU A 227 -4.83 16.59 -18.17
C GLU A 227 -5.70 17.26 -19.23
N ARG A 228 -6.66 16.52 -19.82
CA ARG A 228 -7.58 17.08 -20.81
C ARG A 228 -8.35 18.29 -20.28
N LYS A 229 -8.87 18.20 -19.05
CA LYS A 229 -9.56 19.31 -18.40
C LYS A 229 -8.62 20.49 -18.12
N GLY A 230 -7.35 20.22 -17.78
CA GLY A 230 -6.32 21.24 -17.59
C GLY A 230 -6.01 21.99 -18.88
N GLU A 231 -5.83 21.28 -19.99
CA GLU A 231 -5.63 21.85 -21.32
C GLU A 231 -6.84 22.69 -21.77
N GLU A 232 -8.04 22.15 -21.63
CA GLU A 232 -9.28 22.87 -21.97
C GLU A 232 -9.46 24.14 -21.13
N ASN A 233 -9.20 24.07 -19.82
CA ASN A 233 -9.25 25.25 -18.94
C ASN A 233 -8.20 26.29 -19.34
N LYS A 234 -6.99 25.86 -19.71
CA LYS A 234 -5.94 26.76 -20.20
C LYS A 234 -6.37 27.44 -21.49
N LEU A 235 -6.98 26.70 -22.42
CA LEU A 235 -7.51 27.23 -23.67
C LEU A 235 -8.65 28.23 -23.41
N LYS A 236 -9.64 27.87 -22.59
CA LYS A 236 -10.74 28.76 -22.15
C LYS A 236 -10.22 30.06 -21.53
N ASN A 237 -9.21 29.98 -20.66
CA ASN A 237 -8.57 31.15 -20.06
C ASN A 237 -7.89 32.06 -21.11
N GLN A 238 -7.27 31.48 -22.14
CA GLN A 238 -6.67 32.25 -23.23
C GLN A 238 -7.73 32.91 -24.12
N ILE A 239 -8.83 32.21 -24.42
CA ILE A 239 -9.99 32.74 -25.14
C ILE A 239 -10.57 33.94 -24.38
N GLN A 240 -10.88 33.80 -23.10
CA GLN A 240 -11.41 34.90 -22.27
C GLN A 240 -10.49 36.14 -22.28
N LYS A 241 -9.17 35.94 -22.12
CA LYS A 241 -8.19 37.04 -22.16
C LYS A 241 -8.14 37.74 -23.53
N LYS A 242 -8.34 37.02 -24.63
CA LYS A 242 -8.35 37.60 -25.98
C LYS A 242 -9.68 38.28 -26.31
N LEU A 243 -10.81 37.72 -25.88
CA LEU A 243 -12.13 38.36 -25.97
C LEU A 243 -12.17 39.68 -25.21
N ALA A 244 -11.62 39.71 -23.99
CA ALA A 244 -11.53 40.94 -23.19
C ALA A 244 -10.68 42.04 -23.85
N LYS A 245 -9.80 41.66 -24.80
CA LYS A 245 -9.02 42.59 -25.63
C LYS A 245 -9.75 42.98 -26.94
N GLY A 246 -10.99 42.56 -27.12
CA GLY A 246 -11.81 42.88 -28.30
C GLY A 246 -11.50 42.04 -29.55
N LYS A 247 -10.76 40.93 -29.42
CA LYS A 247 -10.48 40.05 -30.57
C LYS A 247 -11.73 39.26 -30.97
N SER A 248 -11.95 39.13 -32.28
CA SER A 248 -12.99 38.28 -32.86
C SER A 248 -12.65 36.79 -32.72
N VAL A 249 -13.64 35.92 -32.90
CA VAL A 249 -13.47 34.46 -32.87
C VAL A 249 -12.42 33.99 -33.87
N SER A 250 -12.43 34.54 -35.09
CA SER A 250 -11.48 34.18 -36.15
C SER A 250 -10.03 34.53 -35.77
N GLU A 251 -9.80 35.73 -35.23
CA GLU A 251 -8.47 36.14 -34.75
C GLU A 251 -8.00 35.34 -33.51
N ILE A 252 -8.93 34.80 -32.73
CA ILE A 252 -8.61 33.93 -31.59
C ILE A 252 -8.22 32.54 -32.08
N ALA A 253 -8.98 31.98 -33.02
CA ALA A 253 -8.73 30.69 -33.64
C ALA A 253 -7.35 30.67 -34.33
N GLU A 254 -7.06 31.65 -35.18
CA GLU A 254 -5.75 31.80 -35.81
C GLU A 254 -4.62 31.93 -34.78
N ALA A 255 -4.80 32.79 -33.77
CA ALA A 255 -3.76 33.05 -32.77
C ALA A 255 -3.61 31.96 -31.70
N LEU A 256 -4.44 30.92 -31.73
CA LEU A 256 -4.36 29.75 -30.86
C LEU A 256 -4.09 28.47 -31.65
N GLU A 257 -4.02 28.56 -32.99
CA GLU A 257 -3.88 27.43 -33.90
C GLU A 257 -4.98 26.37 -33.69
N GLU A 258 -6.20 26.85 -33.43
CA GLU A 258 -7.38 26.03 -33.15
C GLU A 258 -8.47 26.29 -34.21
N GLU A 259 -9.33 25.30 -34.43
CA GLU A 259 -10.47 25.44 -35.34
C GLU A 259 -11.47 26.50 -34.84
N GLU A 260 -12.00 27.32 -35.74
CA GLU A 260 -12.98 28.35 -35.39
C GLU A 260 -14.22 27.77 -34.68
N ASP A 261 -14.70 26.60 -35.12
CA ASP A 261 -15.84 25.90 -34.51
C ASP A 261 -15.55 25.50 -33.05
N THR A 262 -14.32 25.07 -32.75
CA THR A 262 -13.85 24.74 -31.40
C THR A 262 -13.87 25.99 -30.52
N ILE A 263 -13.35 27.12 -31.02
CA ILE A 263 -13.38 28.39 -30.31
C ILE A 263 -14.83 28.85 -30.09
N GLN A 264 -15.69 28.81 -31.11
CA GLN A 264 -17.10 29.20 -30.98
C GLN A 264 -17.83 28.39 -29.91
N ARG A 265 -17.61 27.08 -29.87
CA ARG A 265 -18.19 26.20 -28.85
C ARG A 265 -17.72 26.60 -27.44
N LEU A 266 -16.41 26.78 -27.25
CA LEU A 266 -15.83 27.13 -25.95
C LEU A 266 -16.27 28.54 -25.50
N VAL A 267 -16.42 29.50 -26.42
CA VAL A 267 -16.95 30.84 -26.12
C VAL A 267 -18.39 30.76 -25.61
N LYS A 268 -19.24 29.91 -26.21
CA LYS A 268 -20.61 29.69 -25.74
C LYS A 268 -20.66 29.07 -24.34
N GLU A 269 -19.72 28.20 -24.01
CA GLU A 269 -19.62 27.60 -22.67
C GLU A 269 -19.08 28.58 -21.60
N LEU A 270 -18.42 29.66 -22.03
CA LEU A 270 -17.88 30.72 -21.16
C LEU A 270 -18.86 31.89 -20.96
N SER A 271 -19.99 31.89 -21.69
CA SER A 271 -21.03 32.93 -21.67
C SER A 271 -22.12 32.59 -20.66
#